data_AF-A0A182EWP6-F1
#
_entry.id   AF-A0A182EWP6-F1
#
_cell.length_a   1.000
_cell.length_b   1.000
_cell.length_c   1.000
_cell.angle_alpha   90.00
_cell.angle_beta   90.00
_cell.angle_gamma   90.00
#
_symmetry.space_group_name_H-M   'P 1'
#
loop_
_entity.id
_entity.type
_entity.pdbx_description
1 polymer ?
#
loop_
_entity_poly.entity_id
_entity_poly.type
_entity_poly.pdbx_seq_one_letter_code
_entity_poly.pdbx_strand_id
1 'polypeptide(L)'
;KYFPSSSPAKLADLKSTVDLLTSITFFRMKVLELASPPRASNVVSECAKACMQATYQLMFESCCEDGGPSADSVNFWFDFLDYMMRVIEDDKNIYTPVLNQFPQELNIGNLSAATLWQLYKTDLQMALEG
;
A
#
# COMPACT_ATOMS: atom_id res chain seq x y z
N LYS A 1 6.45 8.69 3.92
CA LYS A 1 6.56 9.85 4.85
C LYS A 1 7.00 9.47 6.28
N TYR A 2 6.53 8.34 6.87
CA TYR A 2 6.91 7.95 8.24
C TYR A 2 7.96 6.82 8.31
N PHE A 3 7.87 5.84 7.41
CA PHE A 3 8.77 4.68 7.37
C PHE A 3 9.35 4.53 5.97
N PRO A 4 10.38 5.30 5.59
CA PRO A 4 10.95 5.23 4.25
C PRO A 4 11.70 3.91 4.05
N SER A 5 11.59 3.33 2.85
CA SER A 5 12.28 2.09 2.44
C SER A 5 13.81 2.20 2.54
N SER A 6 14.35 3.42 2.43
CA SER A 6 15.77 3.72 2.54
C SER A 6 16.34 3.69 3.96
N SER A 7 15.50 3.58 5.01
CA SER A 7 15.97 3.61 6.41
C SER A 7 15.67 2.31 7.14
N PRO A 8 16.67 1.41 7.30
CA PRO A 8 16.50 0.15 8.02
C PRO A 8 16.01 0.32 9.46
N ALA A 9 16.48 1.36 10.15
CA ALA A 9 16.02 1.69 11.50
C ALA A 9 14.51 2.01 11.52
N LYS A 10 14.02 2.78 10.55
CA LYS A 10 12.59 3.08 10.44
C LYS A 10 11.77 1.86 10.02
N LEU A 11 12.32 0.96 9.20
CA LEU A 11 11.66 -0.31 8.91
C LEU A 11 11.54 -1.21 10.15
N ALA A 12 12.55 -1.20 11.03
CA ALA A 12 12.47 -1.86 12.33
C ALA A 12 11.42 -1.22 13.26
N ASP A 13 11.33 0.11 13.28
CA ASP A 13 10.27 0.84 14.00
C ASP A 13 8.87 0.43 13.48
N LEU A 14 8.71 0.32 12.15
CA LEU A 14 7.47 -0.13 11.51
C LEU A 14 7.09 -1.55 11.96
N LYS A 15 8.05 -2.49 11.90
CA LYS A 15 7.84 -3.85 12.37
C LYS A 15 7.38 -3.88 13.83
N SER A 16 8.09 -3.16 14.69
CA SER A 16 7.79 -3.07 16.13
C SER A 16 6.40 -2.47 16.40
N THR A 17 5.99 -1.50 15.58
CA THR A 17 4.65 -0.88 15.66
C THR A 17 3.55 -1.90 15.38
N VAL A 18 3.72 -2.75 14.36
CA VAL A 18 2.76 -3.82 14.04
C VAL A 18 2.78 -4.96 15.06
N ASP A 19 3.95 -5.27 15.62
CA ASP A 19 4.08 -6.24 16.71
C ASP A 19 3.33 -5.76 17.98
N LEU A 20 3.42 -4.46 18.29
CA LEU A 20 2.65 -3.85 19.38
C LEU A 20 1.14 -3.91 19.13
N LEU A 21 0.68 -3.59 17.91
CA LEU A 21 -0.74 -3.69 17.53
C LEU A 21 -1.27 -5.13 17.69
N THR A 22 -0.45 -6.11 17.29
CA THR A 22 -0.79 -7.54 17.44
C THR A 22 -0.88 -7.93 18.91
N SER A 23 0.05 -7.44 19.74
CA SER A 23 0.05 -7.67 21.19
C SER A 23 -1.18 -7.07 21.88
N ILE A 24 -1.57 -5.86 21.49
CA ILE A 24 -2.80 -5.21 21.99
C ILE A 24 -4.03 -6.02 21.60
N THR A 25 -4.11 -6.46 20.34
CA THR A 25 -5.23 -7.29 19.86
C THR A 25 -5.32 -8.60 20.64
N PHE A 26 -4.19 -9.26 20.89
CA PHE A 26 -4.12 -10.49 21.67
C PHE A 26 -4.54 -10.27 23.13
N PHE A 27 -4.08 -9.19 23.76
CA PHE A 27 -4.49 -8.83 25.12
C PHE A 27 -6.02 -8.65 25.22
N ARG A 28 -6.63 -7.97 24.25
CA ARG A 28 -8.10 -7.80 24.22
C ARG A 28 -8.83 -9.13 24.08
N MET A 29 -8.30 -10.07 23.30
CA MET A 29 -8.88 -11.40 23.13
C MET A 29 -8.74 -12.29 24.36
N LYS A 30 -7.55 -12.33 24.97
CA LYS A 30 -7.18 -13.35 25.95
C LYS A 30 -7.25 -12.87 27.40
N VAL A 31 -7.07 -11.58 27.64
CA VAL A 31 -7.08 -11.02 29.00
C VAL A 31 -8.39 -10.34 29.31
N LEU A 32 -8.92 -9.55 28.37
CA LEU A 32 -10.21 -8.87 28.54
C LEU A 32 -11.41 -9.72 28.12
N GLU A 33 -11.17 -10.89 27.52
CA GLU A 33 -12.20 -11.80 27.02
C GLU A 33 -13.27 -11.13 26.15
N LEU A 34 -12.88 -10.06 25.43
CA LEU A 34 -13.80 -9.35 24.55
C LEU A 34 -14.21 -10.27 23.40
N ALA A 35 -15.51 -10.36 23.15
CA ALA A 35 -16.02 -11.10 22.01
C ALA A 35 -15.62 -10.38 20.70
N SER A 36 -14.90 -11.11 19.84
CA SER A 36 -14.64 -10.73 18.44
C SER A 36 -13.92 -9.39 18.19
N PRO A 37 -12.78 -9.09 18.84
CA PRO A 37 -11.98 -7.92 18.46
C PRO A 37 -11.49 -8.06 17.01
N PRO A 38 -11.33 -6.93 16.28
CA PRO A 38 -10.89 -6.96 14.90
C PRO A 38 -9.54 -7.66 14.78
N ARG A 39 -9.40 -8.54 13.78
CA ARG A 39 -8.13 -9.23 13.53
C ARG A 39 -7.07 -8.21 13.15
N ALA A 40 -5.90 -8.31 13.76
CA ALA A 40 -4.79 -7.41 13.49
C ALA A 40 -4.38 -7.43 12.01
N SER A 41 -4.42 -8.60 11.36
CA SER A 41 -4.16 -8.76 9.92
C SER A 41 -5.08 -7.86 9.07
N ASN A 42 -6.39 -7.88 9.33
CA ASN A 42 -7.36 -7.04 8.63
C ASN A 42 -7.08 -5.55 8.86
N VAL A 43 -6.78 -5.15 10.10
CA VAL A 43 -6.47 -3.75 10.41
C VAL A 43 -5.24 -3.29 9.64
N VAL A 44 -4.15 -4.08 9.65
CA VAL A 44 -2.91 -3.75 8.92
C VAL A 44 -3.16 -3.72 7.41
N SER A 45 -3.95 -4.66 6.87
CA SER A 45 -4.32 -4.70 5.45
C SER A 45 -5.05 -3.42 5.02
N GLU A 46 -6.07 -2.98 5.77
CA GLU A 46 -6.81 -1.76 5.45
C GLU A 46 -5.94 -0.50 5.58
N CYS A 47 -5.06 -0.43 6.58
CA CYS A 47 -4.10 0.66 6.70
C CYS A 47 -3.11 0.70 5.52
N ALA A 48 -2.59 -0.46 5.10
CA ALA A 48 -1.68 -0.56 3.96
C ALA A 48 -2.40 -0.14 2.66
N LYS A 49 -3.63 -0.60 2.45
CA LYS A 49 -4.45 -0.22 1.29
C LYS A 49 -4.74 1.28 1.24
N ALA A 50 -5.10 1.89 2.38
CA ALA A 50 -5.30 3.34 2.46
C ALA A 50 -4.00 4.11 2.14
N CYS A 51 -2.86 3.61 2.60
CA CYS A 51 -1.55 4.16 2.25
C CYS A 51 -1.28 4.06 0.74
N MET A 52 -1.55 2.92 0.11
CA MET A 52 -1.39 2.72 -1.33
C MET A 52 -2.28 3.65 -2.15
N GLN A 53 -3.54 3.85 -1.74
CA GLN A 53 -4.46 4.80 -2.36
C GLN A 53 -3.92 6.24 -2.29
N ALA A 54 -3.40 6.65 -1.13
CA ALA A 54 -2.78 7.97 -0.97
C ALA A 54 -1.51 8.10 -1.83
N THR A 55 -0.67 7.06 -1.90
CA THR A 55 0.53 7.04 -2.75
C THR A 55 0.18 7.17 -4.22
N TYR A 56 -0.85 6.45 -4.68
CA TYR A 56 -1.34 6.55 -6.06
C TYR A 56 -1.75 7.98 -6.41
N GLN A 57 -2.57 8.63 -5.57
CA GLN A 57 -3.03 10.00 -5.80
C GLN A 57 -1.84 10.98 -5.88
N LEU A 58 -0.90 10.89 -4.94
CA LEU A 58 0.29 11.75 -4.93
C LEU A 58 1.17 11.56 -6.17
N MET A 59 1.38 10.31 -6.60
CA MET A 59 2.16 10.03 -7.82
C MET A 59 1.43 10.55 -9.06
N PHE A 60 0.11 10.36 -9.13
CA PHE A 60 -0.70 10.79 -10.26
C PHE A 60 -0.70 12.32 -10.39
N GLU A 61 -0.94 13.04 -9.28
CA GLU A 61 -0.84 14.50 -9.21
C GLU A 61 0.53 14.99 -9.67
N SER A 62 1.61 14.40 -9.15
CA SER A 62 2.98 14.75 -9.55
C SER A 62 3.23 14.53 -11.05
N CYS A 63 2.75 13.42 -11.62
CA CYS A 63 2.89 13.17 -13.06
C CYS A 63 2.04 14.14 -13.90
N CYS A 64 0.92 14.63 -13.35
CA CYS A 64 0.08 15.61 -14.04
C CYS A 64 0.75 16.98 -14.13
N GLU A 65 1.59 17.35 -13.15
CA GLU A 65 2.40 18.58 -13.20
C GLU A 65 3.44 18.55 -14.35
N ASP A 66 3.94 17.37 -14.70
CA ASP A 66 4.93 17.18 -15.78
C ASP A 66 4.31 17.03 -17.19
N GLY A 67 2.98 17.08 -17.28
CA GLY A 67 2.23 16.84 -18.51
C GLY A 67 1.25 15.68 -18.33
N GLY A 68 0.05 16.02 -17.84
CA GLY A 68 -1.01 15.06 -17.55
C GLY A 68 -1.59 14.32 -18.77
N PRO A 69 -2.66 13.53 -18.56
CA PRO A 69 -3.31 12.79 -19.63
C PRO A 69 -3.73 13.70 -20.79
N SER A 70 -3.51 13.23 -22.02
CA SER A 70 -3.94 13.91 -23.25
C SER A 70 -4.71 12.94 -24.15
N ALA A 71 -5.73 13.44 -24.85
CA ALA A 71 -6.47 12.64 -25.83
C ALA A 71 -5.60 12.20 -27.01
N ASP A 72 -4.53 12.95 -27.31
CA ASP A 72 -3.66 12.70 -28.46
C ASP A 72 -2.42 11.86 -28.11
N SER A 73 -2.24 11.48 -26.83
CA SER A 73 -1.05 10.75 -26.39
C SER A 73 -1.29 9.86 -25.17
N VAL A 74 -0.80 8.62 -25.27
CA VAL A 74 -0.81 7.62 -24.19
C VAL A 74 0.46 7.64 -23.34
N ASN A 75 1.43 8.51 -23.64
CA ASN A 75 2.74 8.51 -22.96
C ASN A 75 2.61 8.71 -21.45
N PHE A 76 1.74 9.62 -21.01
CA PHE A 76 1.46 9.82 -19.59
C PHE A 76 1.13 8.50 -18.88
N TRP A 77 0.26 7.67 -19.48
CA TRP A 77 -0.17 6.40 -18.90
C TRP A 77 0.94 5.36 -18.85
N PHE A 78 1.87 5.39 -19.81
CA PHE A 78 3.05 4.52 -19.81
C PHE A 78 4.08 4.94 -18.77
N ASP A 79 4.37 6.24 -18.68
CA ASP A 79 5.32 6.77 -17.70
C ASP A 79 4.80 6.57 -16.27
N PHE A 80 3.50 6.82 -16.06
CA PHE A 80 2.84 6.58 -14.78
C PHE A 80 2.85 5.10 -14.38
N LEU A 81 2.72 4.19 -15.35
CA LEU A 81 2.82 2.75 -15.09
C LEU A 81 4.23 2.37 -14.59
N ASP A 82 5.29 2.99 -15.10
CA ASP A 82 6.66 2.75 -14.63
C ASP A 82 6.85 3.21 -13.18
N TYR A 83 6.33 4.38 -12.80
CA TYR A 83 6.31 4.83 -11.40
C TYR A 83 5.56 3.85 -10.49
N MET A 84 4.39 3.39 -10.94
CA MET A 84 3.58 2.42 -10.19
C MET A 84 4.34 1.09 -9.99
N MET A 85 5.03 0.59 -11.03
CA MET A 85 5.84 -0.63 -10.95
C MET A 85 6.96 -0.53 -9.91
N ARG A 86 7.65 0.62 -9.83
CA ARG A 86 8.69 0.85 -8.82
C ARG A 86 8.15 0.80 -7.39
N VAL A 87 6.96 1.35 -7.16
CA VAL A 87 6.30 1.27 -5.84
C VAL A 87 5.92 -0.19 -5.50
N ILE A 88 5.36 -0.93 -6.46
CA ILE A 88 5.02 -2.35 -6.25
C ILE A 88 6.28 -3.18 -5.94
N GLU A 89 7.41 -2.88 -6.58
CA GLU A 89 8.68 -3.54 -6.31
C GLU A 89 9.20 -3.26 -4.89
N ASP A 90 9.12 -2.02 -4.42
CA ASP A 90 9.45 -1.65 -3.04
C ASP A 90 8.54 -2.37 -2.03
N ASP A 91 7.23 -2.37 -2.29
CA ASP A 91 6.22 -3.06 -1.47
C ASP A 91 6.47 -4.57 -1.38
N LYS A 92 6.86 -5.18 -2.49
CA LYS A 92 7.20 -6.61 -2.58
C LYS A 92 8.52 -6.94 -1.90
N ASN A 93 9.57 -6.19 -2.18
CA ASN A 93 10.94 -6.59 -1.82
C ASN A 93 11.38 -6.04 -0.46
N ILE A 94 10.77 -4.94 0.00
CA ILE A 94 11.18 -4.23 1.23
C ILE A 94 10.10 -4.35 2.30
N TYR A 95 8.87 -3.93 2.00
CA TYR A 95 7.82 -3.89 3.04
C TYR A 95 7.20 -5.25 3.33
N THR A 96 7.12 -6.16 2.35
CA THR A 96 6.60 -7.53 2.58
C THR A 96 7.45 -8.32 3.60
N PRO A 97 8.80 -8.35 3.53
CA PRO A 97 9.62 -9.00 4.57
C PRO A 97 9.50 -8.35 5.95
N VAL A 98 9.28 -7.04 6.01
CA VAL A 98 9.14 -6.28 7.26
C VAL A 98 7.81 -6.57 7.94
N LEU A 99 6.72 -6.62 7.16
CA LEU A 99 5.34 -6.85 7.62
C LEU A 99 4.94 -8.32 7.52
N ASN A 100 5.77 -9.21 8.07
CA ASN A 100 5.64 -10.66 7.95
C ASN A 100 4.88 -11.35 9.11
N GLN A 101 4.13 -10.59 9.92
CA GLN A 101 3.38 -11.14 11.07
C GLN A 101 2.25 -12.08 10.65
N PHE A 102 1.73 -11.93 9.42
CA PHE A 102 0.57 -12.69 8.92
C PHE A 102 0.82 -13.25 7.50
N PRO A 103 1.83 -14.09 7.27
CA PRO A 103 2.29 -14.45 5.92
C PRO A 103 1.27 -15.24 5.08
N GLN A 104 0.27 -15.86 5.72
CA GLN A 104 -0.82 -16.56 5.05
C GLN A 104 -2.03 -15.67 4.74
N GLU A 105 -2.13 -14.51 5.40
CA GLU A 105 -3.28 -13.61 5.32
C GLU A 105 -2.95 -12.29 4.62
N LEU A 106 -1.69 -11.85 4.69
CA LEU A 106 -1.24 -10.55 4.20
C LEU A 106 0.10 -10.67 3.48
N ASN A 107 0.11 -10.23 2.23
CA ASN A 107 1.31 -10.01 1.44
C ASN A 107 1.23 -8.60 0.85
N ILE A 108 2.16 -7.72 1.26
CA ILE A 108 2.11 -6.30 0.92
C ILE A 108 2.30 -6.08 -0.58
N GLY A 109 3.22 -6.82 -1.23
CA GLY A 109 3.42 -6.74 -2.67
C GLY A 109 2.19 -7.12 -3.46
N ASN A 110 1.50 -8.22 -3.09
CA ASN A 110 0.26 -8.63 -3.75
C ASN A 110 -0.87 -7.63 -3.52
N LEU A 111 -1.01 -7.11 -2.31
CA LEU A 111 -2.01 -6.09 -1.97
C LEU A 111 -1.75 -4.78 -2.75
N SER A 112 -0.48 -4.39 -2.87
CA SER A 112 -0.03 -3.23 -3.64
C SER A 112 -0.39 -3.38 -5.11
N ALA A 113 0.02 -4.48 -5.74
CA ALA A 113 -0.28 -4.76 -7.14
C ALA A 113 -1.79 -4.73 -7.42
N ALA A 114 -2.60 -5.39 -6.58
CA ALA A 114 -4.05 -5.41 -6.76
C ALA A 114 -4.68 -4.02 -6.59
N THR A 115 -4.25 -3.25 -5.57
CA THR A 115 -4.83 -1.94 -5.25
C THR A 115 -4.45 -0.91 -6.30
N LEU A 116 -3.17 -0.79 -6.63
CA LEU A 116 -2.67 0.21 -7.57
C LEU A 116 -3.16 -0.07 -9.00
N TRP A 117 -3.16 -1.34 -9.42
CA TRP A 117 -3.72 -1.71 -10.73
C TRP A 117 -5.20 -1.37 -10.85
N GLN A 118 -5.99 -1.60 -9.81
CA GLN A 118 -7.41 -1.30 -9.85
C GLN A 118 -7.68 0.21 -9.99
N LEU A 119 -6.88 1.06 -9.33
CA LEU A 119 -6.97 2.51 -9.47
C LEU A 119 -6.53 2.95 -10.87
N TYR A 120 -5.36 2.50 -11.33
CA TYR A 120 -4.83 2.77 -12.66
C TYR A 120 -5.82 2.42 -13.76
N LYS A 121 -6.38 1.21 -13.70
CA LYS A 121 -7.38 0.74 -14.66
C LYS A 121 -8.62 1.64 -14.67
N THR A 122 -9.09 2.06 -13.50
CA THR A 122 -10.29 2.89 -13.37
C THR A 122 -10.07 4.25 -14.03
N ASP A 123 -8.95 4.91 -13.74
CA ASP A 123 -8.67 6.23 -14.30
C ASP A 123 -8.36 6.16 -15.81
N LEU A 124 -7.63 5.13 -16.25
CA LEU A 124 -7.38 4.90 -17.68
C LEU A 124 -8.69 4.66 -18.43
N GLN A 125 -9.61 3.88 -17.86
CA GLN A 125 -10.92 3.65 -18.46
C GLN A 125 -11.71 4.96 -18.58
N MET A 126 -11.74 5.79 -17.53
CA MET A 126 -12.41 7.08 -17.58
C MET A 126 -11.81 8.01 -18.63
N ALA A 127 -10.48 7.99 -18.80
CA ALA A 127 -9.80 8.81 -19.80
C ALA A 127 -10.00 8.34 -21.24
N LEU A 128 -10.29 7.05 -21.46
CA LEU A 128 -10.59 6.49 -22.79
C LEU A 128 -12.07 6.61 -23.16
N GLU A 129 -12.96 6.72 -22.18
CA GLU A 129 -14.41 6.88 -22.38
C GLU A 129 -14.84 8.35 -22.52
N GLY A 130 -14.01 9.30 -22.06
CA GLY A 130 -14.24 10.75 -22.15
C GLY A 130 -13.83 11.34 -23.49
#